data_AF-A0A7C1JRA1-F1
#
_entry.id   AF-A0A7C1JRA1-F1
#
_cell.length_a   1.000
_cell.length_b   1.000
_cell.length_c   1.000
_cell.angle_alpha   90.00
_cell.angle_beta   90.00
_cell.angle_gamma   90.00
#
_symmetry.space_group_name_H-M   'P 1'
#
loop_
_entity.id
_entity.type
_entity.pdbx_description
1 polymer ?
#
loop_
_entity_poly.entity_id
_entity_poly.type
_entity_poly.pdbx_seq_one_letter_code
_entity_poly.pdbx_strand_id
1 'polypeptide(L)'
;MEPLNYLPNVEHLLPHHEVKFVIASQRDYQWARSFVERYRLADRVAAVLFSPAFGLIEPCALAEWILADRLPVRLQLQLHKFIWEPSRRGV
;
A
#
# COMPACT_ATOMS: atom_id res chain seq x y z
N MET A 1 -6.84 -13.10 16.83
CA MET A 1 -7.65 -12.18 16.00
C MET A 1 -7.68 -12.79 14.61
N GLU A 2 -8.87 -13.07 14.06
CA GLU A 2 -8.97 -13.64 12.72
C GLU A 2 -8.60 -12.60 11.65
N PRO A 3 -7.95 -13.00 10.55
CA PRO A 3 -7.63 -12.09 9.46
C PRO A 3 -8.91 -11.63 8.75
N LEU A 4 -9.09 -10.31 8.63
CA LEU A 4 -10.23 -9.70 7.93
C LEU A 4 -10.17 -9.84 6.40
N ASN A 5 -9.01 -10.22 5.85
CA ASN A 5 -8.78 -10.36 4.42
C ASN A 5 -8.98 -11.82 3.98
N TYR A 6 -9.83 -12.05 2.98
CA TYR A 6 -9.94 -13.33 2.30
C TYR A 6 -8.81 -13.49 1.28
N LEU A 7 -7.71 -14.12 1.70
CA LEU A 7 -6.48 -14.24 0.90
C LEU A 7 -6.62 -14.91 -0.47
N PRO A 8 -7.53 -15.90 -0.68
CA PRO A 8 -7.70 -16.50 -2.00
C PRO A 8 -8.06 -15.49 -3.11
N ASN A 9 -8.58 -14.30 -2.77
CA ASN A 9 -8.83 -13.23 -3.75
C ASN A 9 -7.57 -12.80 -4.53
N VAL A 10 -6.37 -13.02 -3.97
CA VAL A 10 -5.11 -12.73 -4.66
C VAL A 10 -4.93 -13.55 -5.93
N GLU A 11 -5.54 -14.73 -6.03
CA GLU A 11 -5.47 -15.59 -7.22
C GLU A 11 -6.25 -15.01 -8.40
N HIS A 12 -7.27 -14.19 -8.13
CA HIS A 12 -8.14 -13.58 -9.14
C HIS A 12 -7.63 -12.22 -9.66
N LEU A 13 -6.42 -11.79 -9.30
CA LEU A 13 -5.84 -10.55 -9.79
C LEU A 13 -5.53 -10.61 -11.29
N LEU A 14 -5.95 -9.58 -12.02
CA LEU A 14 -5.74 -9.42 -13.45
C LEU A 14 -4.73 -8.29 -13.75
N PRO A 15 -4.10 -8.27 -14.94
CA PRO A 15 -3.09 -7.29 -15.31
C PRO A 15 -3.51 -5.82 -15.23
N HIS A 16 -4.81 -5.51 -15.28
CA HIS A 16 -5.33 -4.14 -15.20
C HIS A 16 -5.77 -3.72 -13.79
N HIS A 17 -5.69 -4.62 -12.81
CA HIS A 17 -6.02 -4.29 -11.42
C HIS A 17 -4.89 -3.48 -10.75
N GLU A 18 -5.22 -2.87 -9.62
CA GLU A 18 -4.25 -2.27 -8.71
C GLU A 18 -4.42 -2.87 -7.31
N VAL A 19 -3.31 -3.07 -6.60
CA VAL A 19 -3.33 -3.56 -5.21
C VAL A 19 -2.74 -2.49 -4.31
N LYS A 20 -3.50 -2.04 -3.30
CA LYS A 20 -3.08 -0.99 -2.38
C LYS A 20 -2.87 -1.50 -0.96
N PHE A 21 -1.74 -1.11 -0.38
CA PHE A 21 -1.40 -1.31 1.02
C PHE A 21 -1.42 0.04 1.74
N VAL A 22 -2.14 0.10 2.86
CA VAL A 22 -2.09 1.24 3.79
C VAL A 22 -1.10 0.89 4.89
N ILE A 23 -0.02 1.65 5.00
CA ILE A 23 1.13 1.37 5.86
C ILE A 23 1.07 2.29 7.08
N ALA A 24 0.85 1.73 8.26
CA ALA A 24 0.78 2.48 9.52
C ALA A 24 2.05 2.35 10.37
N SER A 25 2.99 1.49 9.99
CA SER A 25 4.23 1.23 10.72
C SER A 25 5.31 0.62 9.83
N GLN A 26 6.55 0.59 10.32
CA GLN A 26 7.65 -0.14 9.68
C GLN A 26 7.37 -1.66 9.59
N ARG A 27 6.65 -2.22 10.58
CA ARG A 27 6.23 -3.61 10.57
C ARG A 27 5.26 -3.89 9.43
N ASP A 28 4.30 -2.99 9.19
CA ASP A 28 3.36 -3.13 8.08
C ASP A 28 4.07 -3.04 6.74
N TYR A 29 5.07 -2.15 6.62
CA TYR A 29 5.92 -2.05 5.44
C TYR A 29 6.64 -3.37 5.14
N GLN A 30 7.30 -3.96 6.14
CA GLN A 30 8.00 -5.23 5.99
C GLN A 30 7.06 -6.38 5.58
N TRP A 31 5.87 -6.41 6.18
CA TRP A 31 4.85 -7.39 5.82
C TRP A 31 4.36 -7.18 4.37
N ALA A 32 4.04 -5.94 3.99
CA ALA A 32 3.57 -5.61 2.65
C ALA A 32 4.62 -5.93 1.59
N ARG A 33 5.90 -5.59 1.83
CA ARG A 33 7.03 -5.99 0.97
C ARG A 33 7.09 -7.51 0.79
N SER A 34 7.06 -8.25 1.88
CA SER A 34 7.09 -9.73 1.85
C SER A 34 5.90 -10.30 1.07
N PHE A 35 4.73 -9.66 1.17
CA PHE A 35 3.53 -10.04 0.45
C PHE A 35 3.67 -9.78 -1.06
N VAL A 36 4.18 -8.62 -1.45
CA VAL A 36 4.45 -8.26 -2.86
C VAL A 36 5.40 -9.26 -3.51
N GLU A 37 6.49 -9.59 -2.83
CA GLU A 37 7.47 -10.58 -3.28
C GLU A 37 6.84 -11.99 -3.39
N ARG A 38 6.17 -12.46 -2.32
CA ARG A 38 5.54 -13.79 -2.26
C ARG A 38 4.55 -14.04 -3.39
N TYR A 39 3.70 -13.06 -3.68
CA TYR A 39 2.64 -13.19 -4.69
C TYR A 39 3.01 -12.60 -6.05
N ARG A 40 4.27 -12.15 -6.20
CA ARG A 40 4.81 -11.53 -7.43
C ARG A 40 3.91 -10.44 -7.98
N LEU A 41 3.36 -9.59 -7.09
CA LEU A 41 2.31 -8.66 -7.47
C LEU A 41 2.75 -7.68 -8.55
N ALA A 42 4.02 -7.22 -8.51
CA ALA A 42 4.58 -6.31 -9.50
C ALA A 42 4.56 -6.89 -10.94
N ASP A 43 4.58 -8.21 -11.10
CA ASP A 43 4.51 -8.88 -12.41
C ASP A 43 3.07 -9.17 -12.84
N ARG A 44 2.10 -9.03 -11.93
CA ARG A 44 0.71 -9.53 -12.11
C ARG A 44 -0.32 -8.44 -12.30
N VAL A 45 -0.10 -7.24 -11.75
CA VAL A 45 -1.09 -6.16 -11.73
C VAL A 45 -0.50 -4.87 -12.30
N ALA A 46 -1.35 -3.93 -12.71
CA ALA A 46 -0.92 -2.68 -13.34
C ALA A 46 -0.12 -1.79 -12.37
N ALA A 47 -0.46 -1.86 -11.08
CA ALA A 47 0.25 -1.16 -10.03
C ALA A 47 0.11 -1.84 -8.67
N VAL A 48 1.20 -1.80 -7.91
CA VAL A 48 1.18 -2.00 -6.46
C VAL A 48 1.40 -0.64 -5.81
N LEU A 49 0.48 -0.25 -4.93
CA LEU A 49 0.40 1.07 -4.34
C LEU A 49 0.70 0.99 -2.84
N PHE A 50 1.71 1.73 -2.39
CA PHE A 50 2.01 1.88 -0.97
C PHE A 50 1.55 3.27 -0.54
N SER A 51 0.64 3.32 0.43
CA SER A 51 0.05 4.55 0.94
C SER A 51 0.36 4.70 2.42
N PRO A 52 0.92 5.82 2.87
CA PRO A 52 1.09 6.06 4.30
C PRO A 52 -0.29 6.22 4.95
N ALA A 53 -0.49 5.63 6.13
CA ALA A 53 -1.64 5.93 6.96
C ALA A 53 -1.50 7.36 7.49
N PHE A 54 -2.47 8.21 7.19
CA PHE A 54 -2.41 9.64 7.49
C PHE A 54 -2.21 9.89 8.99
N GLY A 55 -1.20 10.71 9.32
CA GLY A 55 -0.86 11.07 10.71
C GLY A 55 -0.11 9.99 11.50
N LEU A 56 0.12 8.81 10.92
CA LEU A 56 0.90 7.73 11.57
C LEU A 56 2.29 7.59 10.96
N ILE A 57 2.40 7.75 9.64
CA ILE A 57 3.67 7.68 8.92
C ILE A 57 3.81 8.91 8.02
N GLU A 58 4.94 9.59 8.14
CA GLU A 58 5.31 10.67 7.24
C GLU A 58 5.54 10.13 5.83
N PRO A 59 4.97 10.76 4.78
CA PRO A 59 5.18 10.33 3.40
C PRO A 59 6.64 10.19 2.99
N CYS A 60 7.51 11.07 3.49
CA CYS A 60 8.94 11.05 3.22
C CYS A 60 9.59 9.75 3.73
N ALA A 61 9.26 9.33 4.96
CA ALA A 61 9.79 8.11 5.55
C ALA A 61 9.41 6.87 4.72
N LEU A 62 8.16 6.79 4.26
CA LEU A 62 7.73 5.68 3.41
C LEU A 62 8.43 5.71 2.04
N ALA A 63 8.63 6.90 1.45
CA ALA A 63 9.37 7.04 0.20
C ALA A 63 10.82 6.56 0.35
N GLU A 64 11.50 6.93 1.43
CA GLU A 64 12.87 6.51 1.74
C GLU A 64 12.98 4.99 1.87
N TRP A 65 12.03 4.34 2.55
CA TRP A 65 12.01 2.88 2.65
C TRP A 65 11.86 2.20 1.29
N ILE A 66 10.92 2.66 0.46
CA ILE A 66 10.71 2.14 -0.89
C ILE A 66 11.97 2.28 -1.75
N LEU A 67 12.62 3.45 -1.69
CA LEU A 67 13.85 3.74 -2.42
C LEU A 67 15.02 2.88 -1.95
N ALA A 68 15.20 2.75 -0.63
CA ALA A 68 16.28 1.95 -0.05
C ALA A 68 16.20 0.48 -0.48
N ASP A 69 14.99 -0.07 -0.51
CA ASP A 69 14.75 -1.46 -0.91
C ASP A 69 14.61 -1.67 -2.42
N ARG A 70 14.55 -0.59 -3.21
CA ARG A 70 14.30 -0.61 -4.66
C ARG A 70 13.04 -1.42 -5.02
N LEU A 71 12.01 -1.30 -4.19
CA LEU A 71 10.79 -2.08 -4.31
C LEU A 71 9.97 -1.59 -5.53
N PRO A 72 9.54 -2.47 -6.46
CA PRO A 72 8.78 -2.10 -7.65
C PRO A 72 7.32 -1.75 -7.33
N VAL A 73 7.12 -0.67 -6.57
CA VAL A 73 5.82 -0.16 -6.11
C VAL A 73 5.73 1.34 -6.34
N ARG A 74 4.52 1.90 -6.31
CA ARG A 74 4.29 3.34 -6.39
C ARG A 74 3.86 3.88 -5.04
N LEU A 75 4.45 5.00 -4.61
CA LEU A 75 3.94 5.76 -3.47
C LEU A 75 2.63 6.45 -3.89
N GLN A 76 1.55 6.22 -3.16
CA GLN A 76 0.26 6.89 -3.37
C GLN A 76 -0.19 7.57 -2.07
N LEU A 77 -0.30 8.90 -2.09
CA LEU A 77 -0.84 9.64 -0.95
C LEU A 77 -2.36 9.49 -0.87
N GLN A 78 -2.90 9.55 0.35
CA GLN A 78 -4.34 9.72 0.56
C GLN A 78 -4.74 11.17 0.24
N LEU A 79 -4.77 11.52 -1.04
CA LEU A 79 -4.94 12.91 -1.52
C LEU A 79 -6.15 13.63 -0.91
N HIS A 80 -7.25 12.90 -0.65
CA HIS A 80 -8.44 13.48 -0.02
C HIS A 80 -8.16 14.10 1.36
N LYS A 81 -7.14 13.63 2.10
CA LYS A 81 -6.71 14.22 3.38
C LYS A 81 -5.96 15.54 3.24
N PHE A 82 -5.50 15.87 2.04
CA PHE A 82 -4.82 17.13 1.73
C PHE A 82 -5.76 18.13 1.04
N ILE A 83 -6.73 17.63 0.26
CA ILE A 83 -7.72 18.46 -0.45
C ILE A 83 -8.82 18.94 0.51
N TRP A 84 -9.29 18.07 1.40
CA TRP A 84 -10.30 18.40 2.40
C TRP A 84 -9.73 18.30 3.81
N GLU A 85 -10.44 18.90 4.76
CA GLU A 85 -10.13 18.71 6.17
C GLU A 85 -10.04 17.21 6.49
N PRO A 86 -8.97 16.73 7.15
CA PRO A 86 -8.71 15.30 7.31
C PRO A 86 -9.83 14.51 8.01
N SER A 87 -10.64 15.18 8.82
CA SER A 87 -11.78 14.63 9.56
C SER A 87 -13.07 14.55 8.73
N ARG A 88 -13.13 15.23 7.58
CA ARG A 88 -14.32 15.31 6.72
C ARG A 88 -14.63 13.94 6.12
N ARG A 89 -15.90 13.56 6.18
CA ARG A 89 -16.43 12.30 5.65
C ARG A 89 -17.24 12.55 4.37
N GLY A 90 -17.31 11.55 3.50
CA GLY A 90 -18.09 11.62 2.25
C GLY A 90 -17.45 12.48 1.16
N VAL A 91 -16.12 12.47 1.09
CA VAL A 91 -15.30 13.21 0.12
C VAL A 91 -14.37 12.28 -0.66
#